data_AF-A0AAV6XA68-F1
#
_entry.id   AF-A0AAV6XA68-F1
#
_cell.length_a   1.000
_cell.length_b   1.000
_cell.length_c   1.000
_cell.angle_alpha   90.00
_cell.angle_beta   90.00
_cell.angle_gamma   90.00
#
_symmetry.space_group_name_H-M   'P 1'
#
loop_
_entity.id
_entity.type
_entity.pdbx_description
1 polymer ?
#
loop_
_entity_poly.entity_id
_entity_poly.type
_entity_poly.pdbx_seq_one_letter_code
_entity_poly.pdbx_strand_id
1 'polypeptide(L)'
;MEISDKPGQKEAEPAFKFIGNVHGDEPVGRELLLLLANWICDNYMKDPLATLIVDNVHLHMLPSMNPDGFALRRRGNANNIDLNRDFPDQGALVANYPWDGTEDRK
;
A
#
# COMPACT_ATOMS: atom_id res chain seq x y z
N MET A 1 -3.24 8.53 -0.85
CA MET A 1 -4.15 9.27 0.05
C MET A 1 -3.44 9.45 1.37
N GLU A 2 -3.62 10.60 2.02
CA GLU A 2 -3.02 10.94 3.30
C GLU A 2 -4.14 11.37 4.26
N ILE A 3 -4.07 10.92 5.50
CA ILE A 3 -5.03 11.21 6.57
C ILE A 3 -4.22 11.58 7.82
N SER A 4 -4.39 12.81 8.30
CA SER A 4 -3.75 13.41 9.49
C SER A 4 -4.48 14.73 9.81
N ASP A 5 -4.35 15.23 11.03
CA ASP A 5 -4.82 16.55 11.45
C ASP A 5 -4.08 17.71 10.74
N LYS A 6 -2.83 17.53 10.29
CA LYS A 6 -2.08 18.51 9.46
C LYS A 6 -1.49 17.87 8.20
N PRO A 7 -2.33 17.54 7.20
CA PRO A 7 -1.87 16.89 5.98
C PRO A 7 -0.85 17.77 5.22
N GLY A 8 0.18 17.12 4.69
CA GLY A 8 1.30 17.74 3.97
C GLY A 8 2.40 18.29 4.88
N GLN A 9 2.24 18.27 6.19
CA GLN A 9 3.25 18.74 7.14
C GLN A 9 3.97 17.56 7.80
N LYS A 10 5.26 17.73 8.09
CA LYS A 10 6.02 16.72 8.83
C LYS A 10 5.91 17.00 10.31
N GLU A 11 5.38 16.03 11.04
CA GLU A 11 5.21 16.10 12.50
C GLU A 11 6.04 15.03 13.22
N ALA A 12 6.02 15.05 14.55
CA ALA A 12 6.68 14.05 15.38
C ALA A 12 5.89 12.73 15.50
N GLU A 13 4.70 12.69 14.91
CA GLU A 13 3.81 11.54 14.90
C GLU A 13 4.39 10.37 14.07
N PRO A 14 4.09 9.12 14.45
CA PRO A 14 4.49 7.96 13.67
C PRO A 14 3.81 7.97 12.30
N ALA A 15 4.61 7.81 11.25
CA ALA A 15 4.11 7.60 9.90
C ALA A 15 3.77 6.12 9.67
N PHE A 16 2.55 5.84 9.22
CA PHE A 16 2.07 4.51 8.91
C PHE A 16 1.59 4.43 7.46
N LYS A 17 1.74 3.26 6.81
CA LYS A 17 1.18 3.05 5.47
C LYS A 17 0.47 1.72 5.30
N PHE A 18 -0.66 1.76 4.59
CA PHE A 18 -1.30 0.59 4.00
C PHE A 18 -1.17 0.63 2.48
N ILE A 19 -0.81 -0.52 1.90
CA ILE A 19 -0.72 -0.72 0.46
C ILE A 19 -1.59 -1.92 0.09
N GLY A 20 -2.51 -1.73 -0.84
CA GLY A 20 -3.40 -2.77 -1.35
C GLY A 20 -3.11 -3.10 -2.82
N ASN A 21 -3.61 -4.26 -3.24
CA ASN A 21 -3.71 -4.64 -4.65
C ASN A 21 -2.39 -4.48 -5.42
N VAL A 22 -1.32 -5.07 -4.84
CA VAL A 22 -0.01 -5.26 -5.48
C VAL A 22 -0.13 -6.29 -6.62
N HIS A 23 -0.91 -7.35 -6.40
CA HIS A 23 -1.40 -8.20 -7.48
C HIS A 23 -2.75 -7.68 -7.94
N GLY A 24 -2.89 -7.49 -9.25
CA GLY A 24 -4.08 -6.85 -9.82
C GLY A 24 -5.38 -7.65 -9.64
N ASP A 25 -5.29 -8.98 -9.62
CA ASP A 25 -6.40 -9.92 -9.41
C ASP A 25 -6.74 -10.19 -7.94
N GLU A 26 -6.10 -9.47 -7.00
CA GLU A 26 -6.39 -9.51 -5.56
C GLU A 26 -7.05 -8.18 -5.09
N PRO A 27 -8.32 -7.90 -5.46
CA PRO A 27 -8.92 -6.56 -5.30
C PRO A 27 -9.47 -6.26 -3.91
N VAL A 28 -9.63 -7.24 -3.02
CA VAL A 28 -10.28 -7.05 -1.71
C VAL A 28 -9.55 -5.98 -0.88
N GLY A 29 -8.23 -5.99 -0.87
CA GLY A 29 -7.44 -4.97 -0.17
C GLY A 29 -7.64 -3.56 -0.71
N ARG A 30 -7.89 -3.39 -2.01
CA ARG A 30 -8.17 -2.09 -2.62
C ARG A 30 -9.46 -1.49 -2.06
N GLU A 31 -10.53 -2.28 -2.07
CA GLU A 31 -11.84 -1.83 -1.59
C GLU A 31 -11.84 -1.60 -0.07
N LEU A 32 -11.19 -2.48 0.71
CA LEU A 32 -11.06 -2.30 2.16
C LEU A 32 -10.37 -1.00 2.54
N LEU A 33 -9.33 -0.58 1.80
CA LEU A 33 -8.65 0.69 2.08
C LEU A 33 -9.53 1.90 1.74
N LEU A 34 -10.34 1.83 0.69
CA LEU A 34 -11.32 2.88 0.39
C LEU A 34 -12.41 2.96 1.47
N LEU A 35 -12.92 1.80 1.92
CA LEU A 35 -13.91 1.73 3.00
C LEU A 35 -13.35 2.24 4.34
N LEU A 36 -12.10 1.90 4.66
CA LEU A 36 -11.43 2.40 5.86
C LEU A 36 -11.25 3.92 5.80
N ALA A 37 -10.80 4.46 4.67
CA ALA A 37 -10.68 5.91 4.49
C ALA A 37 -12.01 6.63 4.69
N ASN A 38 -13.09 6.13 4.06
CA ASN A 38 -14.43 6.68 4.24
C ASN A 38 -14.87 6.60 5.71
N TRP A 39 -14.67 5.46 6.37
CA TRP A 39 -15.03 5.30 7.78
C TRP A 39 -14.28 6.30 8.67
N ILE A 40 -12.98 6.51 8.47
CA ILE A 40 -12.22 7.50 9.26
C ILE A 40 -12.78 8.91 9.02
N CYS A 41 -12.98 9.31 7.77
CA CYS A 41 -13.50 10.64 7.43
C CYS A 41 -14.91 10.89 7.99
N ASP A 42 -15.80 9.91 7.86
CA ASP A 42 -17.19 10.01 8.30
C ASP A 42 -17.33 10.06 9.83
N ASN A 43 -16.35 9.48 10.54
CA ASN A 43 -16.36 9.35 12.00
C ASN A 43 -15.37 10.27 12.72
N TYR A 44 -14.56 11.05 12.01
CA TYR A 44 -13.69 12.05 12.64
C TYR A 44 -14.54 13.02 13.47
N MET A 45 -14.11 13.30 14.70
CA MET A 45 -14.84 14.10 15.70
C MET A 45 -16.14 13.47 16.24
N LYS A 46 -16.48 12.24 15.84
CA LYS A 46 -17.68 11.51 16.31
C LYS A 46 -17.32 10.23 17.05
N ASP A 47 -16.36 9.46 16.51
CA ASP A 47 -15.84 8.24 17.10
C ASP A 47 -14.45 8.52 17.70
N PRO A 48 -14.24 8.24 19.01
CA PRO A 48 -12.94 8.40 19.65
C PRO A 48 -11.79 7.66 18.94
N LEU A 49 -12.06 6.51 18.31
CA LEU A 49 -11.04 5.75 17.58
C LEU A 49 -10.63 6.45 16.28
N ALA A 50 -11.58 6.99 15.53
CA ALA A 50 -11.27 7.75 14.31
C ALA A 50 -10.49 9.02 14.65
N THR A 51 -10.90 9.75 15.69
CA THR A 51 -10.16 10.93 16.20
C THR A 51 -8.75 10.56 16.65
N LEU A 52 -8.58 9.46 17.40
CA LEU A 52 -7.26 8.98 17.82
C LEU A 52 -6.34 8.73 16.62
N ILE A 53 -6.85 8.11 15.55
CA ILE A 53 -6.07 7.83 14.34
C ILE A 53 -5.64 9.12 13.65
N VAL A 54 -6.57 10.06 13.43
CA VAL A 54 -6.29 11.31 12.70
C VAL A 54 -5.32 12.20 13.47
N ASP A 55 -5.45 12.29 14.80
CA ASP A 55 -4.70 13.22 15.63
C ASP A 55 -3.34 12.67 16.14
N ASN A 56 -3.01 11.39 15.89
CA ASN A 56 -1.78 10.78 16.45
C ASN A 56 -1.02 9.90 15.46
N VAL A 57 -1.48 9.76 14.22
CA VAL A 57 -0.83 8.94 13.21
C VAL A 57 -0.84 9.67 11.88
N HIS A 58 0.34 9.77 11.27
CA HIS A 58 0.46 10.26 9.90
C HIS A 58 0.19 9.09 8.93
N LEU A 59 -1.07 8.91 8.57
CA LEU A 59 -1.54 7.72 7.86
C LEU A 59 -1.56 7.91 6.34
N HIS A 60 -0.81 7.08 5.62
CA HIS A 60 -0.80 7.02 4.16
C HIS A 60 -1.49 5.75 3.65
N MET A 61 -2.38 5.89 2.67
CA MET A 61 -3.05 4.76 2.02
C MET A 61 -2.83 4.79 0.51
N LEU A 62 -2.42 3.63 -0.02
CA LEU A 62 -2.34 3.34 -1.45
C LEU A 62 -3.29 2.17 -1.76
N PRO A 63 -4.55 2.45 -2.16
CA PRO A 63 -5.53 1.39 -2.41
C PRO A 63 -5.10 0.39 -3.49
N SER A 64 -4.43 0.85 -4.54
CA SER A 64 -3.98 0.01 -5.63
C SER A 64 -2.58 0.39 -6.07
N MET A 65 -1.63 -0.52 -5.87
CA MET A 65 -0.27 -0.41 -6.38
C MET A 65 -0.16 -0.91 -7.83
N ASN A 66 -1.02 -1.84 -8.25
CA ASN A 66 -1.05 -2.39 -9.61
C ASN A 66 -2.39 -2.14 -10.32
N PRO A 67 -2.68 -0.88 -10.70
CA PRO A 67 -3.93 -0.54 -11.38
C PRO A 67 -4.05 -1.20 -12.77
N ASP A 68 -2.92 -1.40 -13.48
CA ASP A 68 -2.91 -2.05 -14.80
C ASP A 68 -3.28 -3.54 -14.70
N GLY A 69 -2.70 -4.24 -13.73
CA GLY A 69 -3.05 -5.63 -13.44
C GLY A 69 -4.51 -5.76 -13.06
N PHE A 70 -5.04 -4.83 -12.25
CA PHE A 70 -6.45 -4.81 -11.87
C PHE A 70 -7.37 -4.61 -13.08
N ALA A 71 -7.07 -3.62 -13.93
CA ALA A 71 -7.83 -3.37 -15.16
C ALA A 71 -7.85 -4.59 -16.10
N LEU A 72 -6.75 -5.34 -16.13
CA LEU A 72 -6.58 -6.55 -16.94
C LEU A 72 -6.94 -7.85 -16.21
N ARG A 73 -7.40 -7.77 -14.95
CA ARG A 73 -7.74 -8.91 -14.08
C ARG A 73 -6.64 -9.96 -14.01
N ARG A 74 -5.39 -9.52 -13.82
CA ARG A 74 -4.22 -10.38 -13.72
C ARG A 74 -3.30 -9.98 -12.56
N ARG A 75 -2.54 -10.95 -12.09
CA ARG A 75 -1.53 -10.79 -11.04
C ARG A 75 -0.45 -9.77 -11.37
N GLY A 76 0.20 -9.94 -12.53
CA GLY A 76 1.33 -9.10 -12.94
C GLY A 76 0.95 -7.68 -13.37
N ASN A 77 1.95 -6.80 -13.48
CA ASN A 77 1.77 -5.44 -14.01
C ASN A 77 1.56 -5.43 -15.55
N ALA A 78 1.58 -4.26 -16.18
CA ALA A 78 1.46 -4.10 -17.63
C ALA A 78 2.44 -5.00 -18.43
N ASN A 79 3.66 -5.18 -17.92
CA ASN A 79 4.74 -5.96 -18.51
C ASN A 79 4.73 -7.44 -18.09
N ASN A 80 3.68 -7.90 -17.41
CA ASN A 80 3.55 -9.26 -16.90
C ASN A 80 4.60 -9.64 -15.83
N ILE A 81 5.11 -8.64 -15.09
CA ILE A 81 6.05 -8.82 -13.97
C ILE A 81 5.26 -8.94 -12.66
N ASP A 82 5.62 -9.89 -11.81
CA ASP A 82 5.10 -9.98 -10.43
C ASP A 82 5.79 -8.93 -9.56
N LEU A 83 5.06 -7.86 -9.19
CA LEU A 83 5.60 -6.76 -8.41
C LEU A 83 6.11 -7.18 -7.02
N ASN A 84 5.54 -8.24 -6.42
CA ASN A 84 6.00 -8.76 -5.13
C ASN A 84 7.18 -9.74 -5.30
N ARG A 85 7.73 -9.84 -6.50
CA ARG A 85 9.03 -10.43 -6.83
C ARG A 85 9.96 -9.43 -7.50
N ASP A 86 9.56 -8.16 -7.51
CA ASP A 86 10.27 -7.07 -8.18
C ASP A 86 10.93 -6.09 -7.17
N PHE A 87 11.10 -6.52 -5.91
CA PHE A 87 11.89 -5.78 -4.93
C PHE A 87 13.30 -6.36 -4.77
N PRO A 88 14.33 -5.53 -4.50
CA PRO A 88 15.66 -6.02 -4.19
C PRO A 88 15.63 -7.04 -3.05
N ASP A 89 16.10 -8.25 -3.33
CA ASP A 89 16.24 -9.30 -2.33
C ASP A 89 17.56 -9.19 -1.56
N GLN A 90 17.54 -9.44 -0.25
CA GLN A 90 18.74 -9.38 0.59
C GLN A 90 19.77 -10.45 0.21
N GLY A 91 19.33 -11.65 -0.17
CA GLY A 91 20.21 -12.73 -0.61
C GLY A 91 20.96 -12.36 -1.89
N ALA A 92 20.24 -11.80 -2.88
CA ALA A 92 20.84 -11.33 -4.12
C ALA A 92 21.85 -10.17 -3.89
N LEU A 93 21.53 -9.22 -3.01
CA LEU A 93 22.41 -8.10 -2.66
C LEU A 93 23.70 -8.54 -1.94
N VAL A 94 23.62 -9.55 -1.07
CA VAL A 94 24.79 -10.08 -0.35
C VAL A 94 25.70 -10.89 -1.28
N ALA A 95 25.13 -11.52 -2.31
CA ALA A 95 25.85 -12.41 -3.20
C ALA A 95 26.37 -11.74 -4.51
N ASN A 96 26.20 -10.42 -4.69
CA ASN A 96 26.56 -9.68 -5.92
C ASN A 96 25.98 -10.31 -7.20
N TYR A 97 24.86 -11.02 -7.11
CA TYR A 97 24.17 -11.53 -8.29
C TYR A 97 23.29 -10.42 -8.87
N PRO A 98 23.32 -10.20 -10.20
CA PRO A 98 22.36 -9.33 -10.86
C PRO A 98 20.97 -9.92 -10.68
N TRP A 99 20.17 -9.24 -9.87
CA TRP A 99 18.79 -9.62 -9.60
C TRP A 99 17.95 -9.32 -10.85
N ASP A 100 17.35 -10.35 -11.44
CA ASP A 100 16.60 -10.28 -12.71
C ASP A 100 15.09 -10.53 -12.54
N GLY A 101 14.62 -10.63 -11.30
CA GLY A 101 13.21 -10.85 -10.95
C GLY A 101 12.70 -12.27 -11.26
N THR A 102 13.55 -13.23 -11.64
CA THR A 102 13.11 -14.58 -12.08
C THR A 102 13.43 -15.74 -11.15
N GLU A 103 14.22 -15.54 -10.08
CA GLU A 103 14.73 -16.62 -9.23
C GLU A 103 13.68 -17.33 -8.35
N ASP A 104 12.48 -16.78 -8.21
CA ASP A 104 11.44 -17.36 -7.35
C ASP A 104 10.53 -18.39 -8.06
N ARG A 105 11.02 -19.03 -9.13
CA ARG A 105 10.40 -20.23 -9.71
C ARG A 105 10.93 -21.47 -8.99
N LYS A 106 10.15 -21.94 -8.01
CA LYS A 106 10.27 -23.31 -7.46
C LYS A 106 10.07 -24.37 -8.55
#